data_AF-A0A955ZIF4-F1
#
_entry.id   AF-A0A955ZIF4-F1
#
_cell.length_a   1.000
_cell.length_b   1.000
_cell.length_c   1.000
_cell.angle_alpha   90.00
_cell.angle_beta   90.00
_cell.angle_gamma   90.00
#
_symmetry.space_group_name_H-M   'P 1'
#
loop_
_entity.id
_entity.type
_entity.pdbx_description
1 polymer ?
#
loop_
_entity_poly.entity_id
_entity_poly.type
_entity_poly.pdbx_seq_one_letter_code
_entity_poly.pdbx_strand_id
1 'polypeptide(L)'
;AAGSAGSAGSDAGADATIGDAGVPLNGLGAITGDCGPIDPTEITSPSPFTFETVLDFGTQTFDYNALSLGGKQLYDEGNLGGNSLYSEIFSYEVLYRCELATLLKTETKIEYQDAGGKKTDILVSIDGYKVGVSVTRAYAFPAGSTFTVTAAHDLLAKKLDDIVLSTQNVKPVDAWQKQILHVFAYNQQHEDALFQAYPTLPAATRADTIVMVTLTNGDDDFMY
;
A
#
# COMPACT_ATOMS: atom_id res chain seq x y z
N ALA A 1 26.67 44.57 39.95
CA ALA A 1 26.92 43.87 38.67
C ALA A 1 27.28 42.43 39.03
N ALA A 2 26.32 41.50 39.08
CA ALA A 2 25.90 40.63 37.95
C ALA A 2 27.11 39.81 37.43
N GLY A 3 27.23 38.50 37.53
CA GLY A 3 26.28 37.40 37.74
C GLY A 3 26.26 36.50 36.49
N SER A 4 26.84 35.29 36.56
CA SER A 4 26.67 34.15 35.63
C SER A 4 27.42 32.96 36.26
N ALA A 5 26.81 31.93 36.87
CA ALA A 5 25.75 31.00 36.46
C ALA A 5 26.18 30.13 35.27
N GLY A 6 26.43 28.85 35.57
CA GLY A 6 27.02 27.86 34.68
C GLY A 6 26.10 27.32 33.60
N SER A 7 26.68 26.51 32.73
CA SER A 7 25.97 25.74 31.71
C SER A 7 26.38 24.28 31.85
N ALA A 8 25.45 23.47 32.36
CA ALA A 8 25.45 22.03 32.17
C ALA A 8 24.84 21.78 30.78
N GLY A 9 25.64 21.23 29.87
CA GLY A 9 25.16 20.74 28.58
C GLY A 9 24.47 19.40 28.78
N SER A 10 23.14 19.41 28.81
CA SER A 10 22.32 18.20 28.70
C SER A 10 22.26 17.80 27.24
N ASP A 11 22.91 16.69 26.90
CA ASP A 11 22.78 16.01 25.60
C ASP A 11 21.47 15.20 25.63
N ALA A 12 20.39 15.84 25.20
CA ALA A 12 19.13 15.17 24.94
C ALA A 12 19.15 14.69 23.49
N GLY A 13 19.25 13.38 23.31
CA GLY A 13 19.07 12.73 22.01
C GLY A 13 17.77 13.19 21.38
N ALA A 14 17.88 13.85 20.24
CA ALA A 14 16.74 14.25 19.43
C ALA A 14 16.09 12.99 18.88
N ASP A 15 14.93 12.65 19.45
CA ASP A 15 13.95 11.80 18.81
C ASP A 15 13.43 12.58 17.59
N ALA A 16 14.01 12.29 16.42
CA ALA A 16 13.58 12.88 15.18
C ALA A 16 12.17 12.36 14.87
N THR A 17 11.17 13.14 15.24
CA THR A 17 9.80 12.94 14.81
C THR A 17 9.79 12.84 13.27
N ILE A 18 9.39 11.69 12.75
CA ILE A 18 9.32 11.40 11.31
C ILE A 18 8.41 12.40 10.54
N GLY A 19 7.61 13.19 11.26
CA GLY A 19 6.71 14.22 10.70
C GLY A 19 7.36 15.43 10.00
N ASP A 20 8.70 15.54 9.92
CA ASP A 20 9.39 16.59 9.15
C ASP A 20 10.26 16.02 8.01
N ALA A 21 10.20 14.71 7.77
CA ALA A 21 10.80 14.12 6.59
C ALA A 21 9.90 14.42 5.38
N GLY A 22 10.39 15.23 4.43
CA GLY A 22 9.71 15.40 3.15
C GLY A 22 9.48 14.05 2.48
N VAL A 23 8.22 13.72 2.19
CA VAL A 23 7.82 12.53 1.44
C VAL A 23 7.85 12.82 -0.07
N PRO A 24 8.09 11.82 -0.93
CA PRO A 24 8.41 10.43 -0.62
C PRO A 24 9.79 10.26 0.03
N LEU A 25 9.91 9.29 0.94
CA LEU A 25 11.22 8.81 1.39
C LEU A 25 12.02 8.21 0.21
N ASN A 26 13.35 8.20 0.33
CA ASN A 26 14.22 7.56 -0.67
C ASN A 26 13.98 6.04 -0.73
N GLY A 27 14.14 5.46 -1.91
CA GLY A 27 13.99 4.03 -2.15
C GLY A 27 14.15 3.70 -3.64
N LEU A 28 13.88 2.45 -3.99
CA LEU A 28 13.93 1.98 -5.37
C LEU A 28 12.79 2.60 -6.21
N GLY A 29 13.14 3.25 -7.32
CA GLY A 29 12.21 4.01 -8.16
C GLY A 29 11.78 5.35 -7.57
N ALA A 30 11.34 6.26 -8.43
CA ALA A 30 10.78 7.56 -8.06
C ALA A 30 9.26 7.47 -7.90
N ILE A 31 8.72 8.06 -6.82
CA ILE A 31 7.27 8.11 -6.58
C ILE A 31 6.77 9.54 -6.79
N THR A 32 5.65 9.69 -7.50
CA THR A 32 4.94 10.97 -7.69
C THR A 32 3.42 10.77 -7.61
N GLY A 33 2.64 11.85 -7.65
CA GLY A 33 1.17 11.80 -7.53
C GLY A 33 0.71 12.13 -6.12
N ASP A 34 -0.35 11.47 -5.66
CA ASP A 34 -0.92 11.55 -4.31
C ASP A 34 0.00 10.84 -3.29
N CYS A 35 1.21 11.38 -3.13
CA CYS A 35 2.21 10.88 -2.20
C CYS A 35 2.29 11.82 -1.00
N GLY A 36 1.63 11.41 0.08
CA GLY A 36 1.66 12.10 1.36
C GLY A 36 0.63 11.53 2.32
N PRO A 37 0.89 11.60 3.65
CA PRO A 37 0.12 10.86 4.65
C PRO A 37 -1.40 11.00 4.49
N ILE A 38 -2.07 9.86 4.27
CA ILE A 38 -3.53 9.70 4.32
C ILE A 38 -4.02 10.29 5.64
N ASP A 39 -4.99 11.18 5.55
CA ASP A 39 -5.52 11.88 6.71
C ASP A 39 -6.24 10.88 7.63
N PRO A 40 -6.08 10.96 8.97
CA PRO A 40 -6.79 10.11 9.92
C PRO A 40 -8.31 10.10 9.74
N THR A 41 -8.88 11.19 9.23
CA THR A 41 -10.31 11.29 8.89
C THR A 41 -10.70 10.43 7.70
N GLU A 42 -9.80 10.17 6.75
CA GLU A 42 -10.02 9.26 5.62
C GLU A 42 -9.98 7.79 6.07
N ILE A 43 -9.12 7.49 7.05
CA ILE A 43 -9.02 6.17 7.69
C ILE A 43 -10.26 5.87 8.55
N THR A 44 -10.75 6.86 9.30
CA THR A 44 -11.86 6.65 10.25
C THR A 44 -13.25 6.89 9.64
N SER A 45 -13.33 7.53 8.47
CA SER A 45 -14.59 7.72 7.74
C SER A 45 -15.06 6.40 7.11
N PRO A 46 -16.38 6.10 7.11
CA PRO A 46 -16.94 4.95 6.42
C PRO A 46 -17.01 5.12 4.88
N SER A 47 -16.53 6.25 4.36
CA SER A 47 -16.62 6.58 2.93
C SER A 47 -15.46 5.94 2.16
N PRO A 48 -15.66 5.58 0.88
CA PRO A 48 -14.56 5.16 0.03
C PRO A 48 -13.72 6.38 -0.42
N PHE A 49 -12.42 6.16 -0.59
CA PHE A 49 -11.48 7.16 -1.13
C PHE A 49 -10.67 6.55 -2.27
N THR A 50 -10.10 7.40 -3.12
CA THR A 50 -9.23 6.99 -4.23
C THR A 50 -7.98 7.85 -4.23
N PHE A 51 -6.83 7.21 -4.41
CA PHE A 51 -5.53 7.88 -4.53
C PHE A 51 -4.81 7.36 -5.78
N GLU A 52 -4.08 8.25 -6.43
CA GLU A 52 -3.32 7.95 -7.64
C GLU A 52 -1.83 8.26 -7.42
N THR A 53 -0.97 7.27 -7.62
CA THR A 53 0.48 7.49 -7.59
C THR A 53 1.14 6.89 -8.82
N VAL A 54 2.38 7.31 -9.07
CA VAL A 54 3.24 6.75 -10.12
C VAL A 54 4.51 6.26 -9.47
N LEU A 55 4.92 5.03 -9.75
CA LEU A 55 6.21 4.46 -9.38
C LEU A 55 7.03 4.21 -10.65
N ASP A 56 8.02 5.08 -10.90
CA ASP A 56 8.92 4.97 -12.05
C ASP A 56 10.26 4.36 -11.63
N PHE A 57 10.53 3.14 -12.09
CA PHE A 57 11.79 2.45 -11.85
C PHE A 57 12.93 3.00 -12.73
N GLY A 58 12.61 3.71 -13.81
CA GLY A 58 13.58 4.14 -14.81
C GLY A 58 14.30 2.95 -15.41
N THR A 59 15.61 2.87 -15.20
CA THR A 59 16.47 1.73 -15.63
C THR A 59 16.92 0.86 -14.45
N GLN A 60 16.30 1.06 -13.28
CA GLN A 60 16.65 0.30 -12.08
C GLN A 60 15.93 -1.03 -12.12
N THR A 61 16.69 -2.10 -11.93
CA THR A 61 16.14 -3.44 -11.69
C THR A 61 15.92 -3.67 -10.20
N PHE A 62 15.24 -4.75 -9.84
CA PHE A 62 15.04 -5.12 -8.45
C PHE A 62 16.38 -5.20 -7.68
N ASP A 63 16.48 -4.43 -6.59
CA ASP A 63 17.60 -4.46 -5.65
C ASP A 63 17.07 -4.58 -4.21
N TYR A 64 17.28 -5.74 -3.61
CA TYR A 64 16.92 -6.01 -2.21
C TYR A 64 17.52 -4.99 -1.24
N ASN A 65 18.72 -4.47 -1.52
CA ASN A 65 19.38 -3.52 -0.60
C ASN A 65 18.71 -2.15 -0.58
N ALA A 66 18.05 -1.79 -1.68
CA ALA A 66 17.31 -0.54 -1.84
C ALA A 66 15.92 -0.55 -1.15
N LEU A 67 15.46 -1.71 -0.66
CA LEU A 67 14.23 -1.83 0.11
C LEU A 67 14.39 -1.29 1.53
N SER A 68 13.29 -0.78 2.08
CA SER A 68 13.15 -0.50 3.51
C SER A 68 13.28 -1.77 4.36
N LEU A 69 13.38 -1.62 5.68
CA LEU A 69 13.42 -2.78 6.59
C LEU A 69 12.16 -3.65 6.48
N GLY A 70 10.97 -3.05 6.33
CA GLY A 70 9.73 -3.81 6.15
C GLY A 70 9.63 -4.47 4.77
N GLY A 71 10.16 -3.82 3.71
CA GLY A 71 10.24 -4.44 2.38
C GLY A 71 11.16 -5.66 2.37
N LYS A 72 12.31 -5.58 3.05
CA LYS A 72 13.22 -6.72 3.27
C LYS A 72 12.55 -7.84 4.04
N GLN A 73 11.81 -7.49 5.10
CA GLN A 73 11.06 -8.47 5.87
C GLN A 73 10.01 -9.20 5.01
N LEU A 74 9.26 -8.49 4.16
CA LEU A 74 8.32 -9.10 3.21
C LEU A 74 9.01 -10.05 2.24
N TYR A 75 10.16 -9.64 1.69
CA TYR A 75 10.96 -10.49 0.82
C TYR A 75 11.42 -11.78 1.52
N ASP A 76 11.96 -11.65 2.74
CA ASP A 76 12.56 -12.77 3.48
C ASP A 76 11.50 -13.77 3.99
N GLU A 77 10.31 -13.28 4.34
CA GLU A 77 9.20 -14.12 4.81
C GLU A 77 8.41 -14.77 3.66
N GLY A 78 8.41 -14.15 2.48
CA GLY A 78 7.59 -14.55 1.35
C GLY A 78 6.09 -14.31 1.58
N ASN A 79 5.27 -14.87 0.69
CA ASN A 79 3.81 -14.81 0.76
C ASN A 79 3.18 -16.22 0.86
N LEU A 80 1.85 -16.33 0.96
CA LEU A 80 1.13 -17.62 0.99
C LEU A 80 1.10 -18.34 -0.37
N GLY A 81 1.89 -17.88 -1.34
CA GLY A 81 2.08 -18.46 -2.67
C GLY A 81 1.67 -17.54 -3.81
N GLY A 82 1.99 -17.95 -5.03
CA GLY A 82 1.69 -17.19 -6.24
C GLY A 82 2.81 -16.24 -6.65
N ASN A 83 2.51 -15.35 -7.61
CA ASN A 83 3.48 -14.45 -8.24
C ASN A 83 3.29 -12.99 -7.80
N SER A 84 2.74 -12.74 -6.60
CA SER A 84 2.44 -11.38 -6.11
C SER A 84 3.49 -10.81 -5.15
N LEU A 85 4.51 -11.59 -4.76
CA LEU A 85 5.50 -11.16 -3.75
C LEU A 85 6.08 -9.77 -4.04
N TYR A 86 6.51 -9.50 -5.27
CA TYR A 86 7.05 -8.18 -5.61
C TYR A 86 5.98 -7.08 -5.51
N SER A 87 4.76 -7.32 -5.97
CA SER A 87 3.67 -6.36 -5.80
C SER A 87 3.35 -6.10 -4.32
N GLU A 88 3.43 -7.10 -3.45
CA GLU A 88 3.24 -6.92 -2.01
C GLU A 88 4.35 -6.09 -1.39
N ILE A 89 5.62 -6.38 -1.75
CA ILE A 89 6.79 -5.59 -1.33
C ILE A 89 6.62 -4.13 -1.77
N PHE A 90 6.34 -3.88 -3.04
CA PHE A 90 6.24 -2.51 -3.55
C PHE A 90 4.97 -1.80 -3.12
N SER A 91 3.89 -2.52 -2.80
CA SER A 91 2.74 -1.95 -2.12
C SER A 91 3.14 -1.38 -0.77
N TYR A 92 3.92 -2.15 0.00
CA TYR A 92 4.47 -1.66 1.25
C TYR A 92 5.48 -0.51 1.05
N GLU A 93 6.38 -0.58 0.05
CA GLU A 93 7.35 0.50 -0.19
C GLU A 93 6.66 1.83 -0.54
N VAL A 94 5.60 1.81 -1.35
CA VAL A 94 4.81 3.02 -1.65
C VAL A 94 4.20 3.58 -0.35
N LEU A 95 3.55 2.74 0.45
CA LEU A 95 2.93 3.16 1.71
C LEU A 95 3.98 3.65 2.74
N TYR A 96 5.11 2.97 2.86
CA TYR A 96 6.21 3.39 3.74
C TYR A 96 6.76 4.74 3.34
N ARG A 97 6.97 4.96 2.04
CA ARG A 97 7.64 6.16 1.52
C ARG A 97 6.71 7.36 1.44
N CYS A 98 5.43 7.16 1.12
CA CYS A 98 4.44 8.24 0.99
C CYS A 98 3.63 8.46 2.26
N GLU A 99 3.24 7.38 2.94
CA GLU A 99 2.29 7.41 4.06
C GLU A 99 2.98 7.25 5.42
N LEU A 100 4.30 7.14 5.43
CA LEU A 100 5.10 6.84 6.63
C LEU A 100 4.62 5.55 7.33
N ALA A 101 4.08 4.62 6.55
CA ALA A 101 3.48 3.40 7.06
C ALA A 101 4.54 2.50 7.73
N THR A 102 4.18 1.80 8.79
CA THR A 102 5.04 0.78 9.41
C THR A 102 4.44 -0.61 9.22
N LEU A 103 5.27 -1.60 8.85
CA LEU A 103 4.81 -2.98 8.72
C LEU A 103 4.50 -3.56 10.11
N LEU A 104 3.27 -4.05 10.30
CA LEU A 104 2.88 -4.75 11.52
C LEU A 104 2.94 -6.27 11.33
N LYS A 105 2.35 -6.77 10.24
CA LYS A 105 2.31 -8.21 9.93
C LYS A 105 2.27 -8.46 8.42
N THR A 106 2.91 -9.54 8.02
CA THR A 106 2.83 -10.13 6.67
C THR A 106 1.63 -11.07 6.57
N GLU A 107 1.25 -11.47 5.35
CA GLU A 107 0.08 -12.32 5.04
C GLU A 107 0.02 -13.57 5.93
N THR A 108 1.17 -14.20 6.15
CA THR A 108 1.29 -15.46 6.91
C THR A 108 1.11 -15.29 8.42
N LYS A 109 1.18 -14.06 8.93
CA LYS A 109 1.19 -13.73 10.36
C LYS A 109 -0.10 -13.08 10.85
N ILE A 110 -0.94 -12.59 9.94
CA ILE A 110 -2.27 -12.05 10.28
C ILE A 110 -3.16 -13.21 10.74
N GLU A 111 -3.83 -13.02 11.87
CA GLU A 111 -4.71 -14.03 12.44
C GLU A 111 -6.13 -13.93 11.92
N TYR A 112 -6.66 -15.06 11.43
CA TYR A 112 -8.02 -15.18 10.91
C TYR A 112 -8.84 -16.19 11.71
N GLN A 113 -10.15 -15.97 11.74
CA GLN A 113 -11.13 -16.86 12.37
C GLN A 113 -11.25 -18.17 11.57
N ASP A 114 -11.40 -18.07 10.26
CA ASP A 114 -11.37 -19.17 9.31
C ASP A 114 -10.06 -19.15 8.51
N ALA A 115 -9.24 -20.18 8.71
CA ALA A 115 -7.96 -20.34 8.01
C ALA A 115 -8.10 -20.54 6.49
N GLY A 116 -9.26 -21.02 6.02
CA GLY A 116 -9.59 -21.22 4.60
C GLY A 116 -10.36 -20.04 3.98
N GLY A 117 -10.71 -19.03 4.77
CA GLY A 117 -11.42 -17.84 4.32
C GLY A 117 -10.55 -16.86 3.54
N LYS A 118 -11.15 -15.75 3.11
CA LYS A 118 -10.43 -14.65 2.45
C LYS A 118 -9.46 -13.97 3.42
N LYS A 119 -8.30 -13.58 2.90
CA LYS A 119 -7.18 -12.98 3.64
C LYS A 119 -6.74 -11.70 2.96
N THR A 120 -5.88 -10.97 3.66
CA THR A 120 -5.31 -9.67 3.31
C THR A 120 -3.80 -9.84 3.29
N ASP A 121 -3.14 -9.19 2.33
CA ASP A 121 -1.72 -9.48 2.04
C ASP A 121 -0.78 -8.91 3.11
N ILE A 122 -1.03 -7.69 3.61
CA ILE A 122 -0.24 -7.11 4.70
C ILE A 122 -1.10 -6.30 5.66
N LEU A 123 -0.61 -6.14 6.88
CA LEU A 123 -1.15 -5.24 7.89
C LEU A 123 -0.10 -4.19 8.22
N VAL A 124 -0.47 -2.91 8.07
CA VAL A 124 0.41 -1.78 8.34
C VAL A 124 -0.20 -0.87 9.40
N SER A 125 0.63 0.01 9.98
CA SER A 125 0.16 1.16 10.73
C SER A 125 0.41 2.45 9.97
N ILE A 126 -0.64 3.26 9.78
CA ILE A 126 -0.59 4.61 9.21
C ILE A 126 -1.21 5.54 10.25
N ASP A 127 -0.46 6.57 10.65
CA ASP A 127 -0.82 7.49 11.76
C ASP A 127 -1.36 6.79 13.03
N GLY A 128 -0.75 5.64 13.40
CA GLY A 128 -1.15 4.86 14.56
C GLY A 128 -2.40 3.98 14.39
N TYR A 129 -3.09 4.05 13.24
CA TYR A 129 -4.22 3.17 12.92
C TYR A 129 -3.73 1.90 12.22
N LYS A 130 -4.34 0.75 12.56
CA LYS A 130 -4.15 -0.49 11.80
C LYS A 130 -4.92 -0.40 10.49
N VAL A 131 -4.23 -0.62 9.38
CA VAL A 131 -4.81 -0.62 8.03
C VAL A 131 -4.43 -1.92 7.33
N GLY A 132 -5.44 -2.69 6.92
CA GLY A 132 -5.21 -3.87 6.10
C GLY A 132 -4.95 -3.46 4.64
N VAL A 133 -4.09 -4.17 3.94
CA VAL A 133 -3.78 -3.86 2.54
C VAL A 133 -3.87 -5.14 1.71
N SER A 134 -4.77 -5.12 0.73
CA SER A 134 -4.88 -6.13 -0.30
C SER A 134 -4.29 -5.61 -1.61
N VAL A 135 -3.56 -6.44 -2.34
CA VAL A 135 -2.80 -6.09 -3.53
C VAL A 135 -3.36 -6.83 -4.74
N THR A 136 -3.36 -6.14 -5.87
CA THR A 136 -3.67 -6.74 -7.16
C THR A 136 -2.96 -6.00 -8.28
N ARG A 137 -2.95 -6.62 -9.46
CA ARG A 137 -2.39 -6.04 -10.68
C ARG A 137 -3.51 -5.87 -11.70
N ALA A 138 -3.60 -4.67 -12.28
CA ALA A 138 -4.33 -4.45 -13.50
C ALA A 138 -3.39 -4.74 -14.67
N TYR A 139 -3.50 -5.97 -15.19
CA TYR A 139 -2.63 -6.49 -16.22
C TYR A 139 -3.40 -7.48 -17.09
N ALA A 140 -3.21 -7.41 -18.41
CA ALA A 140 -3.72 -8.38 -19.36
C ALA A 140 -2.56 -9.19 -19.98
N PHE A 141 -2.68 -10.52 -19.98
CA PHE A 141 -1.69 -11.42 -20.58
C PHE A 141 -2.07 -11.83 -22.01
N PRO A 142 -1.12 -11.92 -22.96
CA PRO A 142 0.31 -11.59 -22.83
C PRO A 142 0.56 -10.07 -22.70
N ALA A 143 1.76 -9.69 -22.25
CA ALA A 143 2.18 -8.29 -22.13
C ALA A 143 1.82 -7.48 -23.39
N GLY A 144 1.27 -6.28 -23.18
CA GLY A 144 0.77 -5.42 -24.26
C GLY A 144 -0.66 -5.73 -24.73
N SER A 145 -1.32 -6.74 -24.17
CA SER A 145 -2.75 -6.96 -24.39
C SER A 145 -3.59 -5.82 -23.83
N THR A 146 -4.73 -5.55 -24.46
CA THR A 146 -5.66 -4.51 -24.00
C THR A 146 -6.35 -4.95 -22.71
N PHE A 147 -6.21 -4.15 -21.65
CA PHE A 147 -7.00 -4.31 -20.43
C PHE A 147 -8.25 -3.46 -20.51
N THR A 148 -9.39 -4.09 -20.78
CA THR A 148 -10.64 -3.37 -21.07
C THR A 148 -11.28 -2.82 -19.79
N VAL A 149 -12.17 -1.82 -19.93
CA VAL A 149 -12.99 -1.31 -18.82
C VAL A 149 -13.83 -2.42 -18.18
N THR A 150 -14.31 -3.39 -18.97
CA THR A 150 -15.03 -4.56 -18.43
C THR A 150 -14.11 -5.44 -17.58
N ALA A 151 -12.89 -5.71 -18.04
CA ALA A 151 -11.92 -6.47 -17.26
C ALA A 151 -11.53 -5.74 -15.95
N ALA A 152 -11.38 -4.41 -16.03
CA ALA A 152 -11.15 -3.56 -14.86
C ALA A 152 -12.32 -3.62 -13.87
N HIS A 153 -13.56 -3.54 -14.38
CA HIS A 153 -14.77 -3.68 -13.57
C HIS A 153 -14.82 -5.03 -12.85
N ASP A 154 -14.61 -6.14 -13.57
CA ASP A 154 -14.66 -7.48 -13.00
C ASP A 154 -13.55 -7.72 -11.97
N LEU A 155 -12.35 -7.19 -12.24
CA LEU A 155 -11.23 -7.22 -11.30
C LEU A 155 -11.57 -6.47 -10.01
N LEU A 156 -11.99 -5.22 -10.13
CA LEU A 156 -12.31 -4.36 -8.98
C LEU A 156 -13.50 -4.92 -8.19
N ALA A 157 -14.58 -5.32 -8.85
CA ALA A 157 -15.74 -5.92 -8.19
C ALA A 157 -15.36 -7.14 -7.35
N LYS A 158 -14.62 -8.08 -7.96
CA LYS A 158 -14.15 -9.28 -7.25
C LYS A 158 -13.26 -8.92 -6.06
N LYS A 159 -12.29 -8.02 -6.25
CA LYS A 159 -11.30 -7.69 -5.21
C LYS A 159 -11.92 -6.92 -4.05
N LEU A 160 -12.84 -6.00 -4.32
CA LEU A 160 -13.57 -5.27 -3.29
C LEU A 160 -14.54 -6.18 -2.51
N ASP A 161 -15.19 -7.14 -3.17
CA ASP A 161 -15.99 -8.16 -2.49
C ASP A 161 -15.10 -9.05 -1.59
N ASP A 162 -13.92 -9.45 -2.07
CA ASP A 162 -12.93 -10.22 -1.28
C ASP A 162 -12.47 -9.43 -0.02
N ILE A 163 -12.37 -8.09 -0.10
CA ILE A 163 -12.02 -7.19 1.02
C ILE A 163 -13.08 -7.19 2.13
N VAL A 164 -14.35 -7.19 1.75
CA VAL A 164 -15.46 -7.28 2.72
C VAL A 164 -15.37 -8.61 3.48
N LEU A 165 -15.08 -9.70 2.76
CA LEU A 165 -14.94 -11.02 3.35
C LEU A 165 -13.70 -11.14 4.25
N SER A 166 -12.54 -10.60 3.85
CA SER A 166 -11.33 -10.63 4.68
C SER A 166 -11.47 -9.79 5.95
N THR A 167 -12.19 -8.66 5.88
CA THR A 167 -12.51 -7.81 7.04
C THR A 167 -13.41 -8.52 8.05
N GLN A 168 -14.34 -9.35 7.60
CA GLN A 168 -15.18 -10.17 8.49
C GLN A 168 -14.39 -11.35 9.10
N ASN A 169 -13.36 -11.83 8.40
CA ASN A 169 -12.61 -13.02 8.79
C ASN A 169 -11.46 -12.75 9.77
N VAL A 170 -10.92 -11.52 9.82
CA VAL A 170 -9.78 -11.20 10.71
C VAL A 170 -10.16 -11.37 12.18
N LYS A 171 -9.22 -11.82 13.02
CA LYS A 171 -9.42 -11.89 14.48
C LYS A 171 -9.28 -10.51 15.13
N PRO A 172 -9.92 -10.26 16.28
CA PRO A 172 -9.86 -8.97 16.97
C PRO A 172 -8.45 -8.44 17.27
N VAL A 173 -7.46 -9.32 17.44
CA VAL A 173 -6.06 -8.92 17.71
C VAL A 173 -5.42 -8.18 16.52
N ASP A 174 -5.84 -8.49 15.29
CA ASP A 174 -5.29 -7.93 14.06
C ASP A 174 -6.33 -7.12 13.27
N ALA A 175 -7.52 -6.90 13.82
CA ALA A 175 -8.56 -6.13 13.19
C ALA A 175 -8.06 -4.72 12.84
N TRP A 176 -8.27 -4.33 11.59
CA TRP A 176 -7.95 -3.02 11.07
C TRP A 176 -9.13 -2.08 11.14
N GLN A 177 -8.83 -0.78 11.16
CA GLN A 177 -9.82 0.30 11.10
C GLN A 177 -10.37 0.48 9.68
N LYS A 178 -9.52 0.26 8.68
CA LYS A 178 -9.80 0.48 7.25
C LYS A 178 -9.00 -0.52 6.40
N GLN A 179 -9.45 -0.77 5.18
CA GLN A 179 -8.67 -1.54 4.21
C GLN A 179 -8.33 -0.70 2.97
N ILE A 180 -7.13 -0.89 2.43
CA ILE A 180 -6.68 -0.38 1.13
C ILE A 180 -6.69 -1.54 0.13
N LEU A 181 -7.32 -1.34 -1.03
CA LEU A 181 -7.04 -2.10 -2.24
C LEU A 181 -5.96 -1.35 -3.03
N HIS A 182 -4.74 -1.87 -3.05
CA HIS A 182 -3.65 -1.31 -3.84
C HIS A 182 -3.56 -2.04 -5.20
N VAL A 183 -3.79 -1.31 -6.28
CA VAL A 183 -3.79 -1.81 -7.64
C VAL A 183 -2.58 -1.26 -8.40
N PHE A 184 -1.68 -2.14 -8.85
CA PHE A 184 -0.62 -1.75 -9.79
C PHE A 184 -1.12 -1.79 -11.22
N ALA A 185 -1.14 -0.63 -11.89
CA ALA A 185 -1.51 -0.49 -13.29
C ALA A 185 -0.28 -0.57 -14.19
N TYR A 186 -0.29 -1.50 -15.14
CA TYR A 186 0.86 -1.80 -16.01
C TYR A 186 1.26 -0.64 -16.95
N ASN A 187 0.30 0.19 -17.33
CA ASN A 187 0.52 1.41 -18.10
C ASN A 187 -0.70 2.32 -17.98
N GLN A 188 -0.61 3.52 -18.55
CA GLN A 188 -1.68 4.52 -18.53
C GLN A 188 -3.03 3.96 -19.02
N GLN A 189 -3.03 3.12 -20.06
CA GLN A 189 -4.27 2.54 -20.58
C GLN A 189 -4.97 1.63 -19.56
N HIS A 190 -4.21 0.92 -18.72
CA HIS A 190 -4.76 0.07 -17.66
C HIS A 190 -5.31 0.90 -16.50
N GLU A 191 -4.61 1.97 -16.13
CA GLU A 191 -5.06 2.93 -15.13
C GLU A 191 -6.36 3.63 -15.55
N ASP A 192 -6.41 4.15 -16.78
CA ASP A 192 -7.61 4.77 -17.35
C ASP A 192 -8.81 3.82 -17.30
N ALA A 193 -8.58 2.52 -17.56
CA ALA A 193 -9.63 1.51 -17.50
C ALA A 193 -10.15 1.29 -16.06
N LEU A 194 -9.27 1.31 -15.05
CA LEU A 194 -9.66 1.23 -13.64
C LEU A 194 -10.50 2.44 -13.22
N PHE A 195 -10.06 3.66 -13.56
CA PHE A 195 -10.78 4.88 -13.20
C PHE A 195 -12.10 5.04 -13.96
N GLN A 196 -12.22 4.52 -15.17
CA GLN A 196 -13.50 4.45 -15.88
C GLN A 196 -14.43 3.41 -15.27
N ALA A 197 -13.92 2.27 -14.81
CA ALA A 197 -14.71 1.19 -14.24
C ALA A 197 -15.19 1.48 -12.81
N TYR A 198 -14.32 2.01 -11.95
CA TYR A 198 -14.60 2.21 -10.53
C TYR A 198 -15.90 2.96 -10.20
N PRO A 199 -16.25 4.11 -10.81
CA PRO A 199 -17.47 4.83 -10.49
C PRO A 199 -18.75 4.09 -10.90
N THR A 200 -18.65 3.08 -11.77
CA THR A 200 -19.79 2.26 -12.20
C THR A 200 -20.12 1.14 -11.21
N LEU A 201 -19.21 0.86 -10.26
CA LEU A 201 -19.43 -0.15 -9.23
C LEU A 201 -20.50 0.31 -8.21
N PRO A 202 -21.35 -0.63 -7.74
CA PRO A 202 -22.31 -0.33 -6.68
C PRO A 202 -21.63 0.26 -5.45
N ALA A 203 -22.30 1.20 -4.78
CA ALA A 203 -21.79 1.80 -3.54
C ALA A 203 -21.51 0.75 -2.46
N ALA A 204 -22.30 -0.33 -2.42
CA ALA A 204 -22.11 -1.45 -1.50
C ALA A 204 -20.83 -2.26 -1.78
N THR A 205 -20.36 -2.29 -3.03
CA THR A 205 -19.09 -2.95 -3.41
C THR A 205 -17.91 -2.04 -3.09
N ARG A 206 -18.02 -0.73 -3.38
CA ARG A 206 -16.95 0.24 -3.02
C ARG A 206 -16.75 0.34 -1.51
N ALA A 207 -17.85 0.26 -0.75
CA ALA A 207 -17.88 0.07 0.70
C ALA A 207 -16.93 1.03 1.46
N ASP A 208 -16.44 0.56 2.60
CA ASP A 208 -15.51 1.24 3.49
C ASP A 208 -14.05 0.95 3.09
N THR A 209 -13.71 1.23 1.82
CA THR A 209 -12.41 0.85 1.23
C THR A 209 -11.73 2.03 0.55
N ILE A 210 -10.42 2.16 0.76
CA ILE A 210 -9.57 3.05 -0.03
C ILE A 210 -9.07 2.28 -1.25
N VAL A 211 -9.17 2.84 -2.45
CA VAL A 211 -8.55 2.27 -3.65
C VAL A 211 -7.35 3.13 -4.03
N MET A 212 -6.16 2.58 -3.88
CA MET A 212 -4.92 3.23 -4.30
C MET A 212 -4.51 2.61 -5.64
N VAL A 213 -4.38 3.42 -6.69
CA VAL A 213 -3.88 2.98 -7.99
C VAL A 213 -2.47 3.52 -8.16
N THR A 214 -1.53 2.62 -8.45
CA THR A 214 -0.14 2.99 -8.74
C THR A 214 0.21 2.58 -10.16
N LEU A 215 0.42 3.55 -11.02
CA LEU A 215 0.98 3.35 -12.35
C LEU A 215 2.46 3.00 -12.23
N THR A 216 2.89 1.86 -12.79
CA THR A 216 4.31 1.53 -12.88
C THR A 216 4.89 1.96 -14.23
N ASN A 217 6.14 2.41 -14.22
CA ASN A 217 6.91 2.79 -15.40
C ASN A 217 8.37 2.30 -15.30
N GLY A 218 9.06 2.25 -16.44
CA GLY A 218 10.47 1.87 -16.52
C GLY A 218 10.67 0.35 -16.58
N ASP A 219 11.76 -0.14 -16.00
CA ASP A 219 12.08 -1.58 -15.92
C ASP A 219 11.24 -2.30 -14.83
N ASP A 220 9.94 -2.40 -15.04
CA ASP A 220 8.96 -2.90 -14.06
C ASP A 220 8.50 -4.35 -14.28
N ASP A 221 9.10 -5.07 -15.23
CA ASP A 221 8.70 -6.44 -15.62
C ASP A 221 8.61 -7.41 -14.42
N PHE A 222 9.46 -7.25 -13.40
CA PHE A 222 9.46 -8.13 -12.21
C PHE A 222 8.17 -8.00 -11.37
N MET A 223 7.37 -6.95 -11.59
CA MET A 223 6.09 -6.75 -10.93
C MET A 223 4.98 -7.63 -11.50
N TYR A 224 5.08 -8.14 -12.74
CA TYR A 224 3.97 -8.73 -13.50
C TYR A 224 4.16 -10.23 -13.82
#